data_AF-A0A609CQY0-F1
#
_entry.id   AF-A0A609CQY0-F1
#
_cell.length_a   1.000
_cell.length_b   1.000
_cell.length_c   1.000
_cell.angle_alpha   90.00
_cell.angle_beta   90.00
_cell.angle_gamma   90.00
#
_symmetry.space_group_name_H-M   'P 1'
#
loop_
_entity.id
_entity.type
_entity.pdbx_description
1 polymer ?
#
loop_
_entity_poly.entity_id
_entity_poly.type
_entity_poly.pdbx_seq_one_letter_code
_entity_poly.pdbx_strand_id
1 'polypeptide(L)'
;MEFFYVVKATQKSGKQDATVWFTAKSEARANLMLDVVLEDAEIETGRGKDYARPIRTNFPVVNELPPEGEISFTFTNYYRLGEDGMTWEQIPGVTLPSSEAAAVARQHIVDGVDTETGEVLEDHTENFGNESNSPDQATAPAPELTVVATMPLRHRVLAQYIGEGEYLYHVDASQKKEILRLEMDTDNSYVQNLLLAAENVEAFKKAIEHDIHKIVNAVKKVFPVDGKTPELATVIQFLKTWFETENIDRGLLVKEWAKGNRVSAIQRTESGANAGGGNKTDRNPDYEHTLDTLDVEIAMATLPMDFNIYELPGSVYRRAKEIVKKKESPFKEWSAVLRATPGILDYSRAAIFALIRSAHPEFYHYPGRLQGYINANLTETDHENPTEEALTAARHTPEKDAVEEANRQLAAARGEYVEGISDP
;
A
#
# COMPACT_ATOMS: atom_id res chain seq x y z
N MET A 1 3.46 3.30 18.52
CA MET A 1 4.19 3.66 19.75
C MET A 1 5.60 3.16 19.57
N GLU A 2 6.58 3.96 19.95
CA GLU A 2 7.99 3.59 19.86
C GLU A 2 8.45 2.98 21.18
N PHE A 3 9.24 1.92 21.10
CA PHE A 3 9.76 1.19 22.24
C PHE A 3 11.25 1.06 22.09
N PHE A 4 12.02 1.69 22.99
CA PHE A 4 13.48 1.59 23.03
C PHE A 4 13.89 0.67 24.18
N TYR A 5 14.79 -0.25 23.90
CA TYR A 5 15.28 -1.23 24.87
C TYR A 5 16.79 -1.16 24.97
N VAL A 6 17.28 -1.31 26.21
CA VAL A 6 18.68 -1.58 26.51
C VAL A 6 18.84 -2.99 27.06
N VAL A 7 19.82 -3.71 26.54
CA VAL A 7 20.16 -5.08 26.91
C VAL A 7 21.58 -5.04 27.48
N LYS A 8 21.65 -4.88 28.80
CA LYS A 8 22.93 -4.66 29.49
C LYS A 8 23.75 -5.95 29.53
N ALA A 9 25.00 -5.87 29.11
CA ALA A 9 25.96 -6.95 29.28
C ALA A 9 26.28 -7.13 30.77
N THR A 10 26.48 -8.38 31.18
CA THR A 10 26.91 -8.67 32.55
C THR A 10 28.39 -8.31 32.70
N GLN A 11 28.78 -7.80 33.87
CA GLN A 11 30.18 -7.44 34.15
C GLN A 11 31.19 -8.58 33.91
N LYS A 12 30.74 -9.83 34.01
CA LYS A 12 31.58 -11.03 33.79
C LYS A 12 31.79 -11.37 32.31
N SER A 13 30.88 -10.93 31.43
CA SER A 13 30.92 -11.26 30.00
C SER A 13 31.97 -10.45 29.23
N GLY A 14 32.32 -9.25 29.70
CA GLY A 14 33.19 -8.31 28.98
C GLY A 14 32.61 -7.79 27.65
N LYS A 15 31.33 -8.06 27.36
CA LYS A 15 30.63 -7.60 26.15
C LYS A 15 30.13 -6.17 26.30
N GLN A 16 29.83 -5.52 25.18
CA GLN A 16 29.22 -4.18 25.14
C GLN A 16 27.72 -4.28 25.38
N ASP A 17 27.14 -3.22 25.95
CA ASP A 17 25.68 -3.11 26.06
C ASP A 17 25.06 -3.01 24.66
N ALA A 18 23.90 -3.62 24.51
CA ALA A 18 23.13 -3.59 23.27
C ALA A 18 21.91 -2.68 23.42
N THR A 19 21.51 -2.04 22.33
CA THR A 19 20.27 -1.26 22.24
C THR A 19 19.52 -1.64 20.98
N VAL A 20 18.18 -1.57 21.04
CA VAL A 20 17.31 -1.83 19.90
C VAL A 20 16.00 -1.11 20.11
N TRP A 21 15.33 -0.71 19.02
CA TRP A 21 14.03 -0.09 19.12
C TRP A 21 13.06 -0.55 18.03
N PHE A 22 11.78 -0.40 18.33
CA PHE A 22 10.68 -0.86 17.48
C PHE A 22 9.50 0.11 17.49
N THR A 23 8.83 0.22 16.36
CA THR A 23 7.49 0.80 16.23
C THR A 23 6.45 -0.31 16.33
N ALA A 24 5.66 -0.32 17.41
CA ALA A 24 4.60 -1.31 17.59
C ALA A 24 3.26 -0.68 18.03
N LYS A 25 2.17 -1.42 17.77
CA LYS A 25 0.79 -1.04 18.19
C LYS A 25 0.54 -1.28 19.67
N SER A 26 1.34 -2.13 20.32
CA SER A 26 1.24 -2.46 21.74
C SER A 26 2.59 -2.91 22.28
N GLU A 27 2.76 -2.80 23.60
CA GLU A 27 3.96 -3.30 24.29
C GLU A 27 4.14 -4.81 24.14
N ALA A 28 3.05 -5.58 24.15
CA ALA A 28 3.10 -7.02 23.90
C ALA A 28 3.68 -7.35 22.51
N ARG A 29 3.34 -6.55 21.48
CA ARG A 29 3.89 -6.74 20.13
C ARG A 29 5.36 -6.34 20.04
N ALA A 30 5.76 -5.28 20.73
CA ALA A 30 7.17 -4.86 20.82
C ALA A 30 8.03 -5.92 21.53
N ASN A 31 7.55 -6.50 22.63
CA ASN A 31 8.26 -7.57 23.34
C ASN A 31 8.44 -8.82 22.47
N LEU A 32 7.43 -9.21 21.67
CA LEU A 32 7.59 -10.31 20.71
C LEU A 32 8.63 -10.02 19.62
N MET A 33 8.70 -8.78 19.13
CA MET A 33 9.72 -8.36 18.14
C MET A 33 11.12 -8.36 18.76
N LEU A 34 11.22 -7.91 20.01
CA LEU A 34 12.46 -7.94 20.78
C LEU A 34 12.97 -9.37 20.98
N ASP A 35 12.09 -10.31 21.34
CA ASP A 35 12.48 -11.72 21.53
C ASP A 35 13.06 -12.32 20.23
N VAL A 36 12.41 -12.05 19.08
CA VAL A 36 12.88 -12.50 17.76
C VAL A 36 14.26 -11.92 17.43
N VAL A 37 14.44 -10.60 17.58
CA VAL A 37 15.72 -9.95 17.25
C VAL A 37 16.86 -10.41 18.16
N LEU A 38 16.59 -10.68 19.44
CA LEU A 38 17.58 -11.24 20.34
C LEU A 38 17.93 -12.69 20.00
N GLU A 39 16.97 -13.51 19.59
CA GLU A 39 17.21 -14.88 19.12
C GLU A 39 18.05 -14.90 17.84
N ASP A 40 17.68 -14.09 16.84
CA ASP A 40 18.39 -13.99 15.55
C ASP A 40 19.83 -13.48 15.72
N ALA A 41 20.09 -12.63 16.72
CA ALA A 41 21.41 -12.13 17.06
C ALA A 41 22.18 -13.04 18.03
N GLU A 42 21.64 -14.21 18.39
CA GLU A 42 22.21 -15.16 19.36
C GLU A 42 22.49 -14.54 20.74
N ILE A 43 21.68 -13.56 21.16
CA ILE A 43 21.79 -12.86 22.44
C ILE A 43 20.88 -13.53 23.49
N GLU A 44 21.47 -14.44 24.27
CA GLU A 44 20.77 -15.04 25.41
C GLU A 44 20.72 -14.08 26.61
N THR A 45 19.50 -13.81 27.10
CA THR A 45 19.28 -12.91 28.24
C THR A 45 18.82 -13.66 29.50
N GLY A 46 19.24 -13.20 30.69
CA GLY A 46 18.76 -13.71 31.97
C GLY A 46 19.83 -14.14 32.96
N ARG A 47 19.41 -14.81 34.04
CA ARG A 47 20.30 -15.16 35.16
C ARG A 47 21.32 -16.20 34.72
N GLY A 48 22.61 -15.85 34.78
CA GLY A 48 23.70 -16.74 34.40
C GLY A 48 24.05 -16.72 32.91
N LYS A 49 23.43 -15.83 32.13
CA LYS A 49 23.76 -15.56 30.74
C LYS A 49 24.63 -14.31 30.62
N ASP A 50 25.16 -14.07 29.42
CA ASP A 50 26.05 -12.93 29.15
C ASP A 50 25.34 -11.59 29.24
N TYR A 51 24.03 -11.54 28.98
CA TYR A 51 23.22 -10.34 29.02
C TYR A 51 22.10 -10.43 30.06
N ALA A 52 21.79 -9.30 30.70
CA ALA A 52 20.64 -9.15 31.58
C ALA A 52 19.33 -9.11 30.77
N ARG A 53 18.19 -9.23 31.46
CA ARG A 53 16.88 -9.06 30.81
C ARG A 53 16.79 -7.64 30.21
N PRO A 54 16.22 -7.49 28.99
CA PRO A 54 16.04 -6.18 28.39
C PRO A 54 15.24 -5.24 29.28
N ILE A 55 15.63 -3.97 29.30
CA ILE A 55 14.97 -2.91 30.05
C ILE A 55 14.42 -1.92 29.03
N ARG A 56 13.12 -1.62 29.13
CA ARG A 56 12.47 -0.58 28.34
C ARG A 56 12.82 0.79 28.91
N THR A 57 13.25 1.72 28.07
CA THR A 57 13.58 3.10 28.44
C THR A 57 12.64 4.09 27.72
N ASN A 58 12.78 5.38 28.02
CA ASN A 58 12.22 6.43 27.17
C ASN A 58 12.90 6.40 25.80
N PHE A 59 12.18 6.81 24.76
CA PHE A 59 12.70 6.86 23.41
C PHE A 59 13.62 8.09 23.23
N PRO A 60 14.90 7.93 22.86
CA PRO A 60 15.82 9.04 22.69
C PRO A 60 15.53 9.81 21.39
N VAL A 61 15.46 11.14 21.48
CA VAL A 61 15.27 12.03 20.32
C VAL A 61 16.65 12.53 19.85
N VAL A 62 17.36 11.69 19.10
CA VAL A 62 18.74 11.91 18.64
C VAL A 62 18.89 11.48 17.18
N ASN A 63 19.86 12.04 16.45
CA ASN A 63 20.06 11.75 15.02
C ASN A 63 20.78 10.41 14.79
N GLU A 64 21.48 9.91 15.80
CA GLU A 64 22.34 8.73 15.77
C GLU A 64 21.60 7.46 16.24
N LEU A 65 20.27 7.42 16.05
CA LEU A 65 19.49 6.21 16.29
C LEU A 65 19.91 5.10 15.31
N PRO A 66 20.08 3.84 15.78
CA PRO A 66 20.29 2.73 14.87
C PRO A 66 19.03 2.46 14.02
N PRO A 67 19.13 1.71 12.92
CA PRO A 67 17.96 1.30 12.14
C PRO A 67 16.92 0.56 13.02
N GLU A 68 15.64 0.72 12.68
CA GLU A 68 14.55 0.07 13.42
C GLU A 68 14.72 -1.46 13.38
N GLY A 69 14.65 -2.09 14.54
CA GLY A 69 14.79 -3.54 14.69
C GLY A 69 16.21 -4.09 14.59
N GLU A 70 17.24 -3.25 14.42
CA GLU A 70 18.64 -3.68 14.45
C GLU A 70 19.28 -3.48 15.82
N ILE A 71 20.07 -4.47 16.26
CA ILE A 71 20.83 -4.37 17.50
C ILE A 71 22.05 -3.48 17.28
N SER A 72 22.14 -2.40 18.05
CA SER A 72 23.29 -1.53 18.10
C SER A 72 24.10 -1.73 19.36
N PHE A 73 25.39 -2.03 19.17
CA PHE A 73 26.42 -2.03 20.22
C PHE A 73 27.17 -0.69 20.32
N THR A 74 26.93 0.23 19.37
CA THR A 74 27.68 1.48 19.27
C THR A 74 26.92 2.68 19.81
N PHE A 75 25.60 2.61 19.94
CA PHE A 75 24.79 3.71 20.49
C PHE A 75 25.26 4.16 21.88
N THR A 76 25.62 3.20 22.74
CA THR A 76 26.12 3.44 24.09
C THR A 76 27.52 4.06 24.14
N ASN A 77 28.22 4.16 23.01
CA ASN A 77 29.49 4.89 22.92
C ASN A 77 29.27 6.40 22.91
N TYR A 78 28.08 6.85 22.50
CA TYR A 78 27.73 8.27 22.35
C TYR A 78 26.73 8.74 23.42
N TYR A 79 25.86 7.82 23.87
CA TYR A 79 24.80 8.12 24.82
C TYR A 79 24.89 7.22 26.04
N ARG A 80 24.59 7.77 27.22
CA ARG A 80 24.48 7.03 28.47
C ARG A 80 23.08 7.19 29.06
N LEU A 81 22.64 6.16 29.76
CA LEU A 81 21.39 6.20 30.52
C LEU A 81 21.60 7.08 31.77
N GLY A 82 20.71 8.04 31.97
CA GLY A 82 20.71 8.95 33.12
C GLY A 82 20.45 8.22 34.45
N GLU A 83 20.55 8.95 35.54
CA GLU A 83 20.37 8.41 36.90
C GLU A 83 18.96 7.87 37.14
N ASP A 84 17.97 8.33 36.37
CA ASP A 84 16.58 7.86 36.40
C ASP A 84 16.41 6.44 35.81
N GLY A 85 17.44 5.92 35.14
CA GLY A 85 17.40 4.62 34.47
C GLY A 85 16.43 4.55 33.29
N MET A 86 15.96 5.70 32.79
CA MET A 86 14.92 5.79 31.76
C MET A 86 15.28 6.75 30.63
N THR A 87 16.02 7.83 30.90
CA THR A 87 16.31 8.89 29.93
C THR A 87 17.74 8.78 29.42
N TRP A 88 17.97 9.03 28.13
CA TRP A 88 19.30 8.98 27.52
C TRP A 88 19.88 10.37 27.36
N GLU A 89 21.16 10.51 27.69
CA GLU A 89 21.92 11.76 27.60
C GLU A 89 23.21 11.53 26.79
N GLN A 90 23.61 12.50 25.97
CA GLN A 90 24.88 12.44 25.26
C GLN A 90 26.05 12.47 26.25
N ILE A 91 27.04 11.61 26.06
CA ILE A 91 28.23 11.57 26.88
C ILE A 91 29.05 12.83 26.61
N PRO A 92 29.33 13.67 27.63
CA PRO A 92 30.11 14.90 27.43
C PRO A 92 31.50 14.60 26.86
N GLY A 93 31.88 15.32 25.80
CA GLY A 93 33.20 15.22 25.17
C GLY A 93 33.35 14.11 24.12
N VAL A 94 32.29 13.33 23.82
CA VAL A 94 32.31 12.35 22.72
C VAL A 94 31.85 13.02 21.42
N THR A 95 32.66 12.86 20.37
CA THR A 95 32.38 13.37 19.02
C THR A 95 31.43 12.43 18.28
N LEU A 96 30.33 12.97 17.73
CA LEU A 96 29.35 12.18 16.99
C LEU A 96 29.86 11.87 15.57
N PRO A 97 29.59 10.67 15.02
CA PRO A 97 30.11 10.23 13.73
C PRO A 97 29.63 11.11 12.55
N SER A 98 28.49 11.80 12.69
CA SER A 98 28.01 12.75 11.67
C SER A 98 28.81 14.06 11.58
N SER A 99 29.75 14.33 12.51
CA SER A 99 30.50 15.61 12.55
C SER A 99 31.74 15.64 11.65
N GLU A 100 32.37 14.48 11.37
CA GLU A 100 33.59 14.43 10.54
C GLU A 100 33.29 14.54 9.04
N ALA A 101 32.17 13.98 8.57
CA ALA A 101 31.72 14.13 7.18
C ALA A 101 31.38 15.59 6.83
N ALA A 102 30.84 16.35 7.79
CA ALA A 102 30.59 17.78 7.64
C ALA A 102 31.87 18.64 7.73
N ALA A 103 32.92 18.14 8.41
CA ALA A 103 34.21 18.83 8.52
C ALA A 103 35.09 18.68 7.27
N VAL A 104 35.06 17.52 6.60
CA VAL A 104 35.82 17.31 5.34
C VAL A 104 35.27 18.17 4.20
N ALA A 105 33.95 18.34 4.13
CA ALA A 105 33.31 19.25 3.17
C ALA A 105 33.73 20.73 3.33
N ARG A 106 34.30 21.11 4.49
CA ARG A 106 34.75 22.48 4.77
C ARG A 106 36.22 22.74 4.44
N GLN A 107 37.02 21.71 4.09
CA GLN A 107 38.47 21.87 3.86
C GLN A 107 38.86 22.25 2.42
N HIS A 108 37.92 22.23 1.46
CA HIS A 108 38.22 22.44 0.03
C HIS A 108 37.72 23.78 -0.54
N ILE A 109 37.18 24.65 0.30
CA ILE A 109 36.70 25.98 -0.08
C ILE A 109 37.69 27.03 0.43
N VAL A 110 38.41 27.68 -0.48
CA VAL A 110 39.26 28.83 -0.18
C VAL A 110 38.68 30.02 -0.94
N ASP A 111 38.32 31.09 -0.23
CA ASP A 111 37.75 32.33 -0.79
C ASP A 111 36.53 32.13 -1.72
N GLY A 112 35.61 31.22 -1.35
CA GLY A 112 34.34 31.02 -2.08
C GLY A 112 34.48 30.34 -3.44
N VAL A 113 35.63 29.73 -3.73
CA VAL A 113 35.88 28.98 -4.95
C VAL A 113 36.28 27.54 -4.60
N ASP A 114 35.58 26.58 -5.19
CA ASP A 114 35.98 25.18 -5.17
C ASP A 114 37.21 25.03 -6.11
N THR A 115 38.35 24.71 -5.51
CA THR A 115 39.64 24.66 -6.22
C THR A 115 39.79 23.50 -7.21
N GLU A 116 38.87 22.54 -7.21
CA GLU A 116 38.88 21.38 -8.13
C GLU A 116 37.99 21.61 -9.35
N THR A 117 36.86 22.30 -9.17
CA THR A 117 35.82 22.49 -10.20
C THR A 117 35.79 23.90 -10.79
N GLY A 118 36.33 24.90 -10.08
CA GLY A 118 36.40 26.29 -10.54
C GLY A 118 35.06 27.03 -10.52
N GLU A 119 34.02 26.48 -9.87
CA GLU A 119 32.75 27.17 -9.67
C GLU A 119 32.87 28.25 -8.58
N VAL A 120 32.31 29.43 -8.88
CA VAL A 120 32.20 30.56 -7.95
C VAL A 120 30.92 30.37 -7.14
N LEU A 121 31.06 30.12 -5.84
CA LEU A 121 29.94 30.05 -4.91
C LEU A 121 29.60 31.48 -4.44
N GLU A 122 28.37 31.92 -4.70
CA GLU A 122 27.90 33.24 -4.23
C GLU A 122 27.89 33.30 -2.70
N ASP A 123 28.38 34.44 -2.24
CA ASP A 123 28.93 34.73 -0.92
C ASP A 123 27.89 34.74 0.21
N HIS A 124 27.93 33.73 1.09
CA HIS A 124 27.55 33.86 2.49
C HIS A 124 28.81 33.71 3.36
N THR A 125 29.65 34.73 3.35
CA THR A 125 30.83 34.86 4.20
C THR A 125 30.44 34.92 5.67
N GLU A 126 30.48 33.77 6.34
CA GLU A 126 30.79 33.74 7.77
C GLU A 126 32.31 33.85 7.92
N ASN A 127 32.76 35.08 8.15
CA ASN A 127 34.13 35.43 8.44
C ASN A 127 34.54 34.87 9.82
N PHE A 128 35.24 33.73 9.87
CA PHE A 128 35.95 33.28 11.08
C PHE A 128 37.34 33.94 11.15
N GLY A 129 37.37 35.14 11.71
CA GLY A 129 38.60 35.75 12.22
C GLY A 129 38.86 35.25 13.65
N ASN A 130 39.95 34.53 13.85
CA ASN A 130 40.52 34.24 15.17
C ASN A 130 41.55 35.32 15.50
N GLU A 131 41.23 36.25 16.42
CA GLU A 131 42.20 36.77 17.40
C GLU A 131 41.49 37.59 18.50
N SER A 132 41.58 37.06 19.73
CA SER A 132 41.85 37.75 21.00
C SER A 132 40.97 38.95 21.46
N ASN A 133 40.40 38.77 22.67
CA ASN A 133 39.67 39.69 23.58
C ASN A 133 38.14 39.83 23.39
N SER A 134 37.41 39.38 24.42
CA SER A 134 35.97 39.52 24.70
C SER A 134 35.40 40.93 24.41
N PRO A 135 34.09 41.10 24.04
CA PRO A 135 32.93 40.61 24.81
C PRO A 135 31.78 39.97 23.98
N ASP A 136 31.07 39.03 24.61
CA ASP A 136 29.75 38.44 24.29
C ASP A 136 29.31 38.40 22.80
N GLN A 137 29.52 37.24 22.15
CA GLN A 137 28.83 36.91 20.90
C GLN A 137 27.39 36.49 21.19
N ALA A 138 26.44 37.26 20.64
CA ALA A 138 25.03 36.93 20.61
C ALA A 138 24.81 35.58 19.92
N THR A 139 24.20 34.65 20.64
CA THR A 139 23.69 33.38 20.10
C THR A 139 22.74 33.69 18.94
N ALA A 140 22.99 33.14 17.75
CA ALA A 140 22.01 33.16 16.68
C ALA A 140 20.68 32.58 17.22
N PRO A 141 19.53 33.23 17.00
CA PRO A 141 18.26 32.76 17.56
C PRO A 141 17.96 31.36 17.00
N ALA A 142 17.50 30.47 17.89
CA ALA A 142 17.07 29.13 17.51
C ALA A 142 16.03 29.22 16.36
N PRO A 143 16.05 28.29 15.39
CA PRO A 143 15.13 28.33 14.26
C PRO A 143 13.68 28.37 14.76
N GLU A 144 12.92 29.34 14.28
CA GLU A 144 11.51 29.52 14.65
C GLU A 144 10.67 28.43 13.96
N LEU A 145 10.41 27.34 14.67
CA LEU A 145 9.63 26.21 14.19
C LEU A 145 8.14 26.41 14.52
N THR A 146 7.28 26.31 13.52
CA THR A 146 5.82 26.32 13.69
C THR A 146 5.29 24.88 13.67
N VAL A 147 4.51 24.49 14.68
CA VAL A 147 3.85 23.17 14.73
C VAL A 147 2.78 23.07 13.65
N VAL A 148 2.87 22.09 12.75
CA VAL A 148 1.94 21.96 11.60
C VAL A 148 0.49 21.82 12.07
N ALA A 149 0.24 21.00 13.09
CA ALA A 149 -1.11 20.71 13.59
C ALA A 149 -1.88 21.93 14.13
N THR A 150 -1.20 23.06 14.44
CA THR A 150 -1.85 24.29 14.91
C THR A 150 -2.22 25.24 13.76
N MET A 151 -1.78 24.94 12.54
CA MET A 151 -2.03 25.76 11.35
C MET A 151 -3.44 25.52 10.78
N PRO A 152 -3.97 26.45 9.95
CA PRO A 152 -5.22 26.21 9.21
C PRO A 152 -5.12 24.98 8.29
N LEU A 153 -6.27 24.35 7.98
CA LEU A 153 -6.32 23.10 7.19
C LEU A 153 -5.52 23.17 5.89
N ARG A 154 -5.67 24.25 5.12
CA ARG A 154 -4.93 24.43 3.86
C ARG A 154 -3.42 24.38 4.06
N HIS A 155 -2.93 25.05 5.11
CA HIS A 155 -1.50 25.05 5.43
C HIS A 155 -1.02 23.68 5.89
N ARG A 156 -1.85 22.94 6.66
CA ARG A 156 -1.56 21.56 7.05
C ARG A 156 -1.42 20.65 5.84
N VAL A 157 -2.35 20.75 4.88
CA VAL A 157 -2.30 20.02 3.61
C VAL A 157 -1.03 20.37 2.83
N LEU A 158 -0.72 21.65 2.69
CA LEU A 158 0.46 22.12 1.95
C LEU A 158 1.78 21.75 2.63
N ALA A 159 1.84 21.75 3.96
CA ALA A 159 2.99 21.26 4.71
C ALA A 159 3.29 19.81 4.34
N GLN A 160 2.28 18.93 4.37
CA GLN A 160 2.49 17.53 3.97
C GLN A 160 2.74 17.38 2.47
N TYR A 161 2.30 18.32 1.64
CA TYR A 161 2.56 18.31 0.20
C TYR A 161 4.04 18.58 -0.13
N ILE A 162 4.65 19.57 0.55
CA ILE A 162 6.07 19.94 0.37
C ILE A 162 7.03 19.01 1.11
N GLY A 163 6.55 18.19 2.04
CA GLY A 163 7.38 17.23 2.77
C GLY A 163 7.92 16.05 1.95
N GLU A 164 7.61 15.97 0.65
CA GLU A 164 8.13 14.95 -0.28
C GLU A 164 7.98 13.47 0.16
N GLY A 165 7.02 13.17 1.03
CA GLY A 165 6.82 11.82 1.57
C GLY A 165 7.22 11.69 3.04
N GLU A 166 8.01 12.64 3.55
CA GLU A 166 8.30 12.80 4.97
C GLU A 166 7.13 13.42 5.73
N TYR A 167 6.93 12.98 6.95
CA TYR A 167 5.90 13.51 7.83
C TYR A 167 6.40 14.78 8.51
N LEU A 168 5.86 15.94 8.11
CA LEU A 168 6.24 17.21 8.73
C LEU A 168 5.44 17.45 10.02
N TYR A 169 6.13 17.35 11.16
CA TYR A 169 5.59 17.78 12.46
C TYR A 169 5.66 19.29 12.64
N HIS A 170 6.74 19.90 12.12
CA HIS A 170 7.03 21.33 12.20
C HIS A 170 7.43 21.85 10.84
N VAL A 171 7.24 23.16 10.64
CA VAL A 171 7.76 23.89 9.49
C VAL A 171 8.60 25.07 9.95
N ASP A 172 9.75 25.26 9.32
CA ASP A 172 10.59 26.44 9.52
C ASP A 172 10.06 27.66 8.75
N ALA A 173 10.73 28.81 8.87
CA ALA A 173 10.35 30.05 8.21
C ALA A 173 10.37 29.95 6.67
N SER A 174 11.29 29.17 6.09
CA SER A 174 11.41 28.97 4.65
C SER A 174 10.27 28.10 4.12
N GLN A 175 10.02 26.97 4.77
CA GLN A 175 8.91 26.07 4.46
C GLN A 175 7.56 26.77 4.63
N LYS A 176 7.40 27.60 5.67
CA LYS A 176 6.20 28.41 5.87
C LYS A 176 6.00 29.44 4.76
N LYS A 177 7.07 30.08 4.29
CA LYS A 177 7.02 30.99 3.13
C LYS A 177 6.60 30.26 1.86
N GLU A 178 7.08 29.03 1.66
CA GLU A 178 6.70 28.20 0.52
C GLU A 178 5.23 27.77 0.58
N ILE A 179 4.73 27.38 1.77
CA ILE A 179 3.30 27.09 1.98
C ILE A 179 2.44 28.29 1.59
N LEU A 180 2.80 29.49 2.05
CA LEU A 180 2.07 30.72 1.72
C LEU A 180 2.13 31.02 0.22
N ARG A 181 3.29 30.81 -0.43
CA ARG A 181 3.44 30.95 -1.87
C ARG A 181 2.49 30.01 -2.63
N LEU A 182 2.45 28.73 -2.24
CA LEU A 182 1.60 27.72 -2.87
C LEU A 182 0.10 27.98 -2.65
N GLU A 183 -0.29 28.49 -1.48
CA GLU A 183 -1.69 28.85 -1.22
C GLU A 183 -2.15 30.01 -2.12
N MET A 184 -1.26 31.00 -2.33
CA MET A 184 -1.54 32.17 -3.16
C MET A 184 -1.43 31.91 -4.67
N ASP A 185 -0.77 30.83 -5.08
CA ASP A 185 -0.62 30.43 -6.48
C ASP A 185 -1.92 29.81 -7.00
N THR A 186 -2.81 30.66 -7.50
CA THR A 186 -4.09 30.25 -8.09
C THR A 186 -3.95 29.59 -9.45
N ASP A 187 -2.80 29.76 -10.12
CA ASP A 187 -2.54 29.18 -11.44
C ASP A 187 -2.10 27.70 -11.32
N ASN A 188 -1.61 27.29 -10.15
CA ASN A 188 -1.32 25.89 -9.84
C ASN A 188 -2.59 25.05 -9.64
N SER A 189 -3.18 24.61 -10.74
CA SER A 189 -4.42 23.83 -10.77
C SER A 189 -4.34 22.53 -9.95
N TYR A 190 -3.17 21.89 -9.86
CA TYR A 190 -3.00 20.68 -9.07
C TYR A 190 -3.20 20.96 -7.57
N VAL A 191 -2.48 21.95 -7.05
CA VAL A 191 -2.57 22.36 -5.64
C VAL A 191 -3.97 22.88 -5.33
N GLN A 192 -4.55 23.70 -6.20
CA GLN A 192 -5.91 24.21 -6.02
C GLN A 192 -6.93 23.06 -5.98
N ASN A 193 -6.83 22.07 -6.87
CA ASN A 193 -7.74 20.92 -6.85
C ASN A 193 -7.60 20.08 -5.57
N LEU A 194 -6.37 19.87 -5.08
CA LEU A 194 -6.13 19.19 -3.79
C LEU A 194 -6.76 19.96 -2.62
N LEU A 195 -6.53 21.26 -2.53
CA LEU A 195 -7.08 22.11 -1.46
C LEU A 195 -8.61 22.16 -1.51
N LEU A 196 -9.19 22.37 -2.68
CA LEU A 196 -10.64 22.37 -2.87
C LEU A 196 -11.25 21.02 -2.51
N ALA A 197 -10.63 19.91 -2.91
CA ALA A 197 -11.12 18.59 -2.57
C ALA A 197 -11.06 18.33 -1.06
N ALA A 198 -9.96 18.73 -0.39
CA ALA A 198 -9.82 18.62 1.06
C ALA A 198 -10.92 19.38 1.82
N GLU A 199 -11.28 20.58 1.35
CA GLU A 199 -12.37 21.39 1.95
C GLU A 199 -13.77 20.79 1.69
N ASN A 200 -13.95 20.07 0.58
CA ASN A 200 -15.23 19.48 0.21
C ASN A 200 -15.51 18.11 0.87
N VAL A 201 -14.49 17.44 1.41
CA VAL A 201 -14.65 16.12 2.05
C VAL A 201 -14.67 16.28 3.57
N GLU A 202 -15.84 16.05 4.17
CA GLU A 202 -16.06 16.23 5.61
C GLU A 202 -15.12 15.38 6.49
N ALA A 203 -14.83 14.15 6.07
CA ALA A 203 -13.89 13.28 6.74
C ALA A 203 -12.46 13.85 6.72
N PHE A 204 -12.06 14.49 5.61
CA PHE A 204 -10.76 15.15 5.48
C PHE A 204 -10.65 16.32 6.45
N LYS A 205 -11.67 17.20 6.51
CA LYS A 205 -11.66 18.35 7.42
C LYS A 205 -11.49 17.98 8.88
N LYS A 206 -11.93 16.77 9.27
CA LYS A 206 -11.81 16.21 10.62
C LYS A 206 -10.59 15.29 10.79
N ALA A 207 -9.78 15.12 9.74
CA ALA A 207 -8.67 14.20 9.76
C ALA A 207 -7.57 14.66 10.74
N ILE A 208 -7.05 13.69 11.47
CA ILE A 208 -5.82 13.86 12.25
C ILE A 208 -4.64 14.05 11.30
N GLU A 209 -3.58 14.68 11.79
CA GLU A 209 -2.43 15.06 10.95
C GLU A 209 -1.78 13.87 10.24
N HIS A 210 -1.69 12.72 10.91
CA HIS A 210 -1.26 11.46 10.32
C HIS A 210 -2.08 11.05 9.07
N ASP A 211 -3.39 11.22 9.10
CA ASP A 211 -4.25 10.86 7.98
C ASP A 211 -4.15 11.89 6.85
N ILE A 212 -3.99 13.19 7.17
CA ILE A 212 -3.69 14.24 6.19
C ILE A 212 -2.40 13.91 5.45
N HIS A 213 -1.32 13.59 6.16
CA HIS A 213 -0.07 13.20 5.54
C HIS A 213 -0.24 11.99 4.60
N LYS A 214 -0.87 10.92 5.08
CA LYS A 214 -1.05 9.71 4.28
C LYS A 214 -1.89 9.94 3.04
N ILE A 215 -2.97 10.70 3.16
CA ILE A 215 -3.86 10.95 2.02
C ILE A 215 -3.25 11.93 1.02
N VAL A 216 -2.49 12.94 1.45
CA VAL A 216 -1.76 13.85 0.54
C VAL A 216 -0.73 13.07 -0.27
N ASN A 217 0.03 12.19 0.37
CA ASN A 217 0.96 11.30 -0.32
C ASN A 217 0.26 10.28 -1.21
N ALA A 218 -0.90 9.78 -0.80
CA ALA A 218 -1.73 8.91 -1.62
C ALA A 218 -2.23 9.62 -2.89
N VAL A 219 -2.65 10.89 -2.80
CA VAL A 219 -3.04 11.71 -3.96
C VAL A 219 -1.87 11.85 -4.92
N LYS A 220 -0.67 12.22 -4.43
CA LYS A 220 0.54 12.33 -5.29
C LYS A 220 0.92 11.02 -5.98
N LYS A 221 0.64 9.87 -5.36
CA LYS A 221 0.88 8.54 -5.95
C LYS A 221 -0.16 8.18 -7.02
N VAL A 222 -1.44 8.49 -6.77
CA VAL A 222 -2.53 8.21 -7.72
C VAL A 222 -2.52 9.19 -8.89
N PHE A 223 -2.19 10.45 -8.62
CA PHE A 223 -2.14 11.55 -9.57
C PHE A 223 -0.76 12.20 -9.48
N PRO A 224 0.23 11.75 -10.29
CA PRO A 224 1.57 12.33 -10.28
C PRO A 224 1.53 13.83 -10.61
N VAL A 225 2.36 14.62 -9.92
CA VAL A 225 2.41 16.09 -10.04
C VAL A 225 2.89 16.54 -11.42
N ASP A 226 3.80 15.76 -12.02
CA ASP A 226 4.32 15.89 -13.38
C ASP A 226 3.39 15.28 -14.45
N GLY A 227 2.29 14.66 -14.03
CA GLY A 227 1.30 14.06 -14.90
C GLY A 227 0.19 15.02 -15.34
N LYS A 228 -0.85 14.45 -15.97
CA LYS A 228 -2.07 15.19 -16.29
C LYS A 228 -2.75 15.63 -14.99
N THR A 229 -3.06 16.93 -14.88
CA THR A 229 -3.80 17.46 -13.74
C THR A 229 -5.13 16.72 -13.56
N PRO A 230 -5.39 16.14 -12.37
CA PRO A 230 -6.63 15.41 -12.13
C PRO A 230 -7.82 16.36 -12.05
N GLU A 231 -8.97 15.92 -12.54
CA GLU A 231 -10.22 16.66 -12.39
C GLU A 231 -10.64 16.73 -10.92
N LEU A 232 -11.11 17.89 -10.47
CA LEU A 232 -11.53 18.10 -9.07
C LEU A 232 -12.53 17.04 -8.58
N ALA A 233 -13.52 16.68 -9.41
CA ALA A 233 -14.51 15.66 -9.06
C ALA A 233 -13.87 14.29 -8.81
N THR A 234 -12.85 13.93 -9.59
CA THR A 234 -12.10 12.67 -9.45
C THR A 234 -11.28 12.67 -8.15
N VAL A 235 -10.64 13.80 -7.81
CA VAL A 235 -9.92 13.93 -6.53
C VAL A 235 -10.89 13.82 -5.35
N ILE A 236 -12.04 14.50 -5.40
CA ILE A 236 -13.08 14.41 -4.35
C ILE A 236 -13.56 12.97 -4.19
N GLN A 237 -13.81 12.26 -5.29
CA GLN A 237 -14.21 10.85 -5.26
C GLN A 237 -13.13 9.99 -4.58
N PHE A 238 -11.87 10.14 -4.99
CA PHE A 238 -10.76 9.42 -4.38
C PHE A 238 -10.66 9.65 -2.87
N LEU A 239 -10.72 10.91 -2.43
CA LEU A 239 -10.63 11.25 -1.01
C LEU A 239 -11.77 10.63 -0.20
N LYS A 240 -13.01 10.69 -0.71
CA LYS A 240 -14.17 10.04 -0.07
C LYS A 240 -13.96 8.54 0.07
N THR A 241 -13.63 7.87 -1.03
CA THR A 241 -13.38 6.43 -1.04
C THR A 241 -12.23 6.05 -0.11
N TRP A 242 -11.14 6.83 -0.07
CA TRP A 242 -10.00 6.56 0.81
C TRP A 242 -10.35 6.65 2.29
N PHE A 243 -11.19 7.62 2.69
CA PHE A 243 -11.65 7.74 4.08
C PHE A 243 -12.69 6.67 4.46
N GLU A 244 -13.53 6.24 3.52
CA GLU A 244 -14.48 5.13 3.71
C GLU A 244 -13.79 3.76 3.74
N THR A 245 -12.61 3.65 3.11
CA THR A 245 -11.81 2.43 3.07
C THR A 245 -11.10 2.17 4.40
N GLU A 246 -11.14 0.92 4.85
CA GLU A 246 -10.43 0.48 6.05
C GLU A 246 -8.92 0.74 5.95
N ASN A 247 -8.28 1.08 7.08
CA ASN A 247 -6.87 1.46 7.12
C ASN A 247 -5.91 0.42 6.51
N ILE A 248 -6.27 -0.86 6.63
CA ILE A 248 -5.49 -1.98 6.09
C ILE A 248 -5.58 -2.09 4.56
N ASP A 249 -6.64 -1.53 3.95
CA ASP A 249 -6.93 -1.62 2.52
C ASP A 249 -6.61 -0.34 1.76
N ARG A 250 -6.38 0.79 2.44
CA ARG A 250 -6.00 2.06 1.82
C ARG A 250 -4.78 1.92 0.89
N GLY A 251 -3.83 1.06 1.24
CA GLY A 251 -2.67 0.77 0.38
C GLY A 251 -3.05 0.05 -0.92
N LEU A 252 -4.01 -0.87 -0.88
CA LEU A 252 -4.53 -1.55 -2.06
C LEU A 252 -5.36 -0.59 -2.92
N LEU A 253 -6.21 0.23 -2.29
CA LEU A 253 -6.98 1.26 -2.98
C LEU A 253 -6.08 2.20 -3.79
N VAL A 254 -4.99 2.69 -3.18
CA VAL A 254 -4.03 3.56 -3.86
C VAL A 254 -3.40 2.87 -5.07
N LYS A 255 -3.04 1.59 -4.96
CA LYS A 255 -2.48 0.83 -6.09
C LYS A 255 -3.46 0.70 -7.24
N GLU A 256 -4.72 0.38 -6.95
CA GLU A 256 -5.76 0.25 -7.98
C GLU A 256 -6.06 1.59 -8.65
N TRP A 257 -6.21 2.65 -7.86
CA TRP A 257 -6.43 3.99 -8.41
C TRP A 257 -5.23 4.50 -9.23
N ALA A 258 -3.99 4.19 -8.84
CA ALA A 258 -2.80 4.54 -9.60
C ALA A 258 -2.74 3.82 -10.97
N LYS A 259 -3.29 2.60 -11.09
CA LYS A 259 -3.43 1.89 -12.37
C LYS A 259 -4.54 2.46 -13.27
N GLY A 260 -5.36 3.39 -12.76
CA GLY A 260 -6.54 3.91 -13.46
C GLY A 260 -7.86 3.27 -13.03
N ASN A 261 -7.82 2.21 -12.21
CA ASN A 261 -9.02 1.51 -11.74
C ASN A 261 -9.71 2.35 -10.65
N ARG A 262 -10.87 2.95 -10.99
CA ARG A 262 -11.64 3.83 -10.09
C ARG A 262 -12.57 3.03 -9.17
N VAL A 263 -12.01 2.03 -8.49
CA VAL A 263 -12.80 1.14 -7.61
C VAL A 263 -13.42 1.90 -6.44
N SER A 264 -14.66 1.55 -6.11
CA SER A 264 -15.46 2.17 -5.05
C SER A 264 -15.18 1.59 -3.66
N ALA A 265 -14.72 0.33 -3.58
CA ALA A 265 -14.32 -0.35 -2.36
C ALA A 265 -13.40 -1.54 -2.67
N ILE A 266 -12.53 -1.88 -1.72
CA ILE A 266 -11.77 -3.14 -1.78
C ILE A 266 -12.68 -4.27 -1.30
N GLN A 267 -12.83 -5.30 -2.13
CA GLN A 267 -13.67 -6.45 -1.83
C GLN A 267 -12.90 -7.44 -0.93
N ARG A 268 -13.56 -7.92 0.13
CA ARG A 268 -12.99 -8.92 1.05
C ARG A 268 -13.90 -10.13 1.19
N THR A 269 -13.29 -11.29 1.39
CA THR A 269 -13.99 -12.51 1.77
C THR A 269 -14.52 -12.38 3.20
N GLU A 270 -15.43 -13.29 3.61
CA GLU A 270 -15.95 -13.31 5.00
C GLU A 270 -14.85 -13.53 6.05
N SER A 271 -13.74 -14.17 5.68
CA SER A 271 -12.57 -14.36 6.54
C SER A 271 -11.63 -13.14 6.57
N GLY A 272 -11.93 -12.08 5.81
CA GLY A 272 -11.13 -10.86 5.73
C GLY A 272 -9.94 -10.95 4.77
N ALA A 273 -9.85 -11.99 3.94
CA ALA A 273 -8.86 -12.05 2.87
C ALA A 273 -9.26 -11.12 1.71
N ASN A 274 -8.29 -10.64 0.93
CA ASN A 274 -8.59 -9.87 -0.29
C ASN A 274 -9.33 -10.77 -1.30
N ALA A 275 -10.50 -10.32 -1.76
CA ALA A 275 -11.29 -11.06 -2.75
C ALA A 275 -10.80 -10.83 -4.19
N GLY A 276 -9.88 -9.87 -4.42
CA GLY A 276 -9.39 -9.53 -5.75
C GLY A 276 -10.26 -8.47 -6.44
N GLY A 277 -10.23 -8.47 -7.78
CA GLY A 277 -11.01 -7.58 -8.65
C GLY A 277 -10.20 -6.42 -9.24
N GLY A 278 -8.88 -6.43 -9.05
CA GLY A 278 -7.97 -5.42 -9.63
C GLY A 278 -7.38 -5.82 -10.97
N ASN A 279 -7.53 -7.09 -11.34
CA ASN A 279 -7.03 -7.63 -12.61
C ASN A 279 -8.07 -7.48 -13.72
N LYS A 280 -7.59 -7.30 -14.94
CA LYS A 280 -8.45 -7.46 -16.12
C LYS A 280 -8.87 -8.92 -16.24
N THR A 281 -10.10 -9.13 -16.67
CA THR A 281 -10.64 -10.46 -16.93
C THR A 281 -11.30 -10.50 -18.31
N ASP A 282 -11.69 -11.68 -18.76
CA ASP A 282 -12.48 -11.94 -19.98
C ASP A 282 -13.89 -11.29 -19.99
N ARG A 283 -14.23 -10.53 -18.95
CA ARG A 283 -15.47 -9.76 -18.85
C ARG A 283 -15.35 -8.46 -19.63
N ASN A 284 -16.49 -7.89 -20.00
CA ASN A 284 -16.55 -6.54 -20.56
C ASN A 284 -15.90 -5.55 -19.57
N PRO A 285 -14.98 -4.66 -19.99
CA PRO A 285 -14.33 -3.67 -19.12
C PRO A 285 -15.29 -2.76 -18.34
N ASP A 286 -16.50 -2.52 -18.87
CA ASP A 286 -17.53 -1.70 -18.22
C ASP A 286 -18.36 -2.49 -17.18
N TYR A 287 -18.13 -3.80 -17.06
CA TYR A 287 -18.83 -4.65 -16.11
C TYR A 287 -18.18 -4.57 -14.72
N GLU A 288 -18.88 -3.96 -13.77
CA GLU A 288 -18.45 -3.93 -12.37
C GLU A 288 -18.55 -5.33 -11.75
N HIS A 289 -17.40 -5.97 -11.52
CA HIS A 289 -17.35 -7.30 -10.93
C HIS A 289 -17.12 -7.25 -9.41
N THR A 290 -18.15 -7.63 -8.66
CA THR A 290 -18.16 -7.75 -7.19
C THR A 290 -18.59 -9.16 -6.76
N LEU A 291 -18.48 -9.48 -5.47
CA LEU A 291 -18.96 -10.76 -4.93
C LEU A 291 -20.46 -11.01 -5.21
N ASP A 292 -21.27 -9.95 -5.29
CA ASP A 292 -22.70 -10.09 -5.61
C ASP A 292 -22.94 -10.41 -7.08
N THR A 293 -22.12 -9.85 -7.98
CA THR A 293 -22.17 -10.22 -9.39
C THR A 293 -21.59 -11.60 -9.66
N LEU A 294 -20.56 -12.00 -8.91
CA LEU A 294 -20.02 -13.35 -8.90
C LEU A 294 -21.09 -14.37 -8.53
N ASP A 295 -21.95 -14.10 -7.55
CA ASP A 295 -23.04 -15.03 -7.21
C ASP A 295 -24.00 -15.26 -8.37
N VAL A 296 -24.27 -14.24 -9.18
CA VAL A 296 -25.08 -14.41 -10.40
C VAL A 296 -24.35 -15.27 -11.42
N GLU A 297 -23.04 -15.09 -11.60
CA GLU A 297 -22.22 -15.92 -12.48
C GLU A 297 -22.15 -17.39 -12.03
N ILE A 298 -21.95 -17.64 -10.74
CA ILE A 298 -21.99 -18.98 -10.15
C ILE A 298 -23.36 -19.63 -10.38
N ALA A 299 -24.45 -18.90 -10.12
CA ALA A 299 -25.80 -19.41 -10.36
C ALA A 299 -26.05 -19.75 -11.84
N MET A 300 -25.58 -18.91 -12.77
CA MET A 300 -25.64 -19.18 -14.21
C MET A 300 -24.84 -20.43 -14.59
N ALA A 301 -23.64 -20.60 -14.03
CA ALA A 301 -22.79 -21.77 -14.30
C ALA A 301 -23.44 -23.09 -13.86
N THR A 302 -24.27 -23.07 -12.79
CA THR A 302 -25.01 -24.25 -12.31
C THR A 302 -26.20 -24.67 -13.18
N LEU A 303 -26.60 -23.84 -14.16
CA LEU A 303 -27.69 -24.20 -15.06
C LEU A 303 -27.24 -25.28 -16.06
N PRO A 304 -28.12 -26.26 -16.37
CA PRO A 304 -27.75 -27.40 -17.22
C PRO A 304 -27.63 -27.07 -18.71
N MET A 305 -28.06 -25.87 -19.12
CA MET A 305 -28.05 -25.43 -20.52
C MET A 305 -26.77 -24.69 -20.89
N ASP A 306 -26.36 -24.85 -22.15
CA ASP A 306 -25.20 -24.17 -22.72
C ASP A 306 -25.65 -22.83 -23.35
N PHE A 307 -24.79 -21.82 -23.27
CA PHE A 307 -25.05 -20.48 -23.79
C PHE A 307 -23.75 -19.68 -23.92
N ASN A 308 -23.82 -18.55 -24.63
CA ASN A 308 -22.71 -17.63 -24.75
C ASN A 308 -22.46 -16.98 -23.38
N ILE A 309 -21.35 -17.34 -22.73
CA ILE A 309 -20.99 -16.78 -21.42
C ILE A 309 -20.63 -15.29 -21.45
N TYR A 310 -20.42 -14.70 -22.64
CA TYR A 310 -20.16 -13.27 -22.82
C TYR A 310 -21.42 -12.48 -23.20
N GLU A 311 -22.42 -13.15 -23.77
CA GLU A 311 -23.71 -12.57 -24.15
C GLU A 311 -24.85 -13.26 -23.40
N LEU A 312 -25.02 -12.84 -22.15
CA LEU A 312 -25.89 -13.51 -21.21
C LEU A 312 -27.37 -13.38 -21.61
N PRO A 313 -28.08 -14.49 -21.94
CA PRO A 313 -29.49 -14.41 -22.31
C PRO A 313 -30.33 -13.87 -21.14
N GLY A 314 -31.24 -12.94 -21.42
CA GLY A 314 -32.05 -12.31 -20.37
C GLY A 314 -32.89 -13.29 -19.54
N SER A 315 -33.32 -14.42 -20.12
CA SER A 315 -34.01 -15.51 -19.41
C SER A 315 -33.08 -16.22 -18.41
N VAL A 316 -31.85 -16.54 -18.83
CA VAL A 316 -30.80 -17.15 -18.00
C VAL A 316 -30.46 -16.24 -16.83
N TYR A 317 -30.21 -14.96 -17.10
CA TYR A 317 -29.88 -13.97 -16.06
C TYR A 317 -31.01 -13.81 -15.02
N ARG A 318 -32.27 -13.74 -15.46
CA ARG A 318 -33.43 -13.70 -14.54
C ARG A 318 -33.51 -14.96 -13.67
N ARG A 319 -33.32 -16.14 -14.26
CA ARG A 319 -33.34 -17.40 -13.51
C ARG A 319 -32.20 -17.47 -12.49
N ALA A 320 -31.00 -17.04 -12.87
CA ALA A 320 -29.85 -16.98 -11.95
C ALA A 320 -30.14 -16.07 -10.75
N LYS A 321 -30.72 -14.88 -10.96
CA LYS A 321 -31.15 -14.00 -9.86
C LYS A 321 -32.16 -14.66 -8.92
N GLU A 322 -33.09 -15.46 -9.43
CA GLU A 322 -34.02 -16.22 -8.58
C GLU A 322 -33.30 -17.29 -7.76
N ILE A 323 -32.36 -18.01 -8.37
CA ILE A 323 -31.51 -19.01 -7.70
C ILE A 323 -30.73 -18.37 -6.55
N VAL A 324 -30.08 -17.23 -6.80
CA VAL A 324 -29.35 -16.46 -5.77
C VAL A 324 -30.30 -16.06 -4.65
N LYS A 325 -31.45 -15.45 -4.99
CA LYS A 325 -32.44 -14.99 -4.00
C LYS A 325 -32.99 -16.12 -3.13
N LYS A 326 -33.26 -17.29 -3.72
CA LYS A 326 -33.81 -18.46 -3.02
C LYS A 326 -32.72 -19.35 -2.41
N LYS A 327 -31.44 -19.05 -2.64
CA LYS A 327 -30.29 -19.88 -2.27
C LYS A 327 -30.49 -21.34 -2.71
N GLU A 328 -30.90 -21.55 -3.96
CA GLU A 328 -31.15 -22.89 -4.49
C GLU A 328 -29.84 -23.69 -4.56
N SER A 329 -29.92 -25.02 -4.42
CA SER A 329 -28.78 -25.93 -4.59
C SER A 329 -28.67 -26.31 -6.07
N PRO A 330 -27.46 -26.43 -6.66
CA PRO A 330 -26.15 -26.46 -6.00
C PRO A 330 -25.48 -25.08 -5.80
N PHE A 331 -26.12 -23.99 -6.25
CA PHE A 331 -25.55 -22.64 -6.16
C PHE A 331 -25.09 -22.27 -4.74
N LYS A 332 -25.93 -22.51 -3.72
CA LYS A 332 -25.60 -22.09 -2.35
C LYS A 332 -24.31 -22.74 -1.83
N GLU A 333 -24.03 -23.99 -2.20
CA GLU A 333 -22.81 -24.69 -1.79
C GLU A 333 -21.58 -24.14 -2.52
N TRP A 334 -21.69 -23.92 -3.84
CA TRP A 334 -20.62 -23.34 -4.64
C TRP A 334 -20.28 -21.91 -4.23
N SER A 335 -21.30 -21.06 -4.07
CA SER A 335 -21.15 -19.66 -3.65
C SER A 335 -20.44 -19.55 -2.30
N ALA A 336 -20.81 -20.36 -1.32
CA ALA A 336 -20.18 -20.33 0.00
C ALA A 336 -18.66 -20.56 -0.07
N VAL A 337 -18.19 -21.50 -0.89
CA VAL A 337 -16.78 -21.86 -0.98
C VAL A 337 -16.01 -20.90 -1.91
N LEU A 338 -16.60 -20.51 -3.04
CA LEU A 338 -15.98 -19.56 -3.98
C LEU A 338 -15.85 -18.16 -3.37
N ARG A 339 -16.87 -17.67 -2.65
CA ARG A 339 -16.79 -16.37 -1.94
C ARG A 339 -15.74 -16.36 -0.82
N ALA A 340 -15.40 -17.52 -0.27
CA ALA A 340 -14.34 -17.66 0.73
C ALA A 340 -12.94 -17.76 0.10
N THR A 341 -12.84 -17.96 -1.21
CA THR A 341 -11.57 -18.14 -1.92
C THR A 341 -10.86 -16.79 -2.11
N PRO A 342 -9.61 -16.62 -1.62
CA PRO A 342 -8.85 -15.40 -1.85
C PRO A 342 -8.62 -15.15 -3.35
N GLY A 343 -8.73 -13.88 -3.77
CA GLY A 343 -8.54 -13.49 -5.18
C GLY A 343 -9.62 -14.01 -6.14
N ILE A 344 -10.76 -14.52 -5.65
CA ILE A 344 -11.80 -15.10 -6.50
C ILE A 344 -12.28 -14.17 -7.64
N LEU A 345 -12.31 -12.86 -7.39
CA LEU A 345 -12.75 -11.86 -8.36
C LEU A 345 -11.70 -11.58 -9.46
N ASP A 346 -10.46 -12.06 -9.29
CA ASP A 346 -9.44 -11.93 -10.33
C ASP A 346 -9.55 -13.02 -11.40
N TYR A 347 -10.26 -14.13 -11.15
CA TYR A 347 -10.44 -15.21 -12.12
C TYR A 347 -11.43 -14.85 -13.23
N SER A 348 -11.18 -15.37 -14.42
CA SER A 348 -12.07 -15.19 -15.58
C SER A 348 -13.44 -15.84 -15.34
N ARG A 349 -14.46 -15.32 -16.02
CA ARG A 349 -15.79 -15.93 -16.06
C ARG A 349 -15.69 -17.34 -16.64
N ALA A 350 -14.91 -17.54 -17.70
CA ALA A 350 -14.68 -18.84 -18.29
C ALA A 350 -14.12 -19.86 -17.30
N ALA A 351 -13.09 -19.51 -16.52
CA ALA A 351 -12.51 -20.41 -15.52
C ALA A 351 -13.51 -20.81 -14.44
N ILE A 352 -14.31 -19.86 -13.93
CA ILE A 352 -15.35 -20.13 -12.93
C ILE A 352 -16.43 -21.06 -13.50
N PHE A 353 -16.88 -20.82 -14.73
CA PHE A 353 -17.85 -21.68 -15.41
C PHE A 353 -17.29 -23.09 -15.66
N ALA A 354 -16.07 -23.18 -16.18
CA ALA A 354 -15.38 -24.44 -16.45
C ALA A 354 -15.24 -25.27 -15.18
N LEU A 355 -14.82 -24.65 -14.07
CA LEU A 355 -14.69 -25.27 -12.76
C LEU A 355 -15.99 -25.92 -12.30
N ILE A 356 -17.10 -25.18 -12.35
CA ILE A 356 -18.40 -25.66 -11.88
C ILE A 356 -18.94 -26.76 -12.81
N ARG A 357 -18.82 -26.58 -14.13
CA ARG A 357 -19.38 -27.48 -15.15
C ARG A 357 -18.57 -28.76 -15.36
N SER A 358 -17.29 -28.76 -14.96
CA SER A 358 -16.41 -29.94 -15.01
C SER A 358 -16.49 -30.78 -13.74
N ALA A 359 -17.08 -30.27 -12.66
CA ALA A 359 -17.25 -31.01 -11.43
C ALA A 359 -18.27 -32.15 -11.59
N HIS A 360 -18.08 -33.23 -10.83
CA HIS A 360 -19.06 -34.32 -10.79
C HIS A 360 -20.42 -33.79 -10.26
N PRO A 361 -21.57 -34.22 -10.81
CA PRO A 361 -22.88 -33.64 -10.46
C PRO A 361 -23.23 -33.67 -8.97
N GLU A 362 -22.73 -34.65 -8.22
CA GLU A 362 -22.98 -34.80 -6.77
C GLU A 362 -21.91 -34.13 -5.89
N PHE A 363 -20.89 -33.51 -6.50
CA PHE A 363 -19.71 -33.07 -5.77
C PHE A 363 -19.98 -31.97 -4.74
N TYR A 364 -20.99 -31.14 -5.00
CA TYR A 364 -21.44 -30.07 -4.10
C TYR A 364 -22.01 -30.60 -2.76
N HIS A 365 -22.40 -31.88 -2.67
CA HIS A 365 -22.87 -32.48 -1.42
C HIS A 365 -21.76 -32.64 -0.36
N TYR A 366 -20.49 -32.45 -0.73
CA TYR A 366 -19.33 -32.67 0.15
C TYR A 366 -18.50 -31.38 0.32
N PRO A 367 -18.89 -30.44 1.19
CA PRO A 367 -18.24 -29.12 1.32
C PRO A 367 -16.73 -29.18 1.53
N GLY A 368 -16.24 -30.10 2.36
CA GLY A 368 -14.79 -30.24 2.61
C GLY A 368 -14.00 -30.71 1.38
N ARG A 369 -14.62 -31.48 0.48
CA ARG A 369 -14.00 -31.89 -0.80
C ARG A 369 -14.14 -30.79 -1.86
N LEU A 370 -15.21 -29.98 -1.77
CA LEU A 370 -15.45 -28.87 -2.69
C LEU A 370 -14.32 -27.85 -2.65
N GLN A 371 -13.85 -27.47 -1.46
CA GLN A 371 -12.69 -26.58 -1.33
C GLN A 371 -11.42 -27.19 -1.95
N GLY A 372 -11.14 -28.46 -1.68
CA GLY A 372 -9.95 -29.14 -2.22
C GLY A 372 -9.96 -29.20 -3.75
N TYR A 373 -11.14 -29.39 -4.35
CA TYR A 373 -11.31 -29.34 -5.81
C TYR A 373 -11.11 -27.95 -6.37
N ILE A 374 -11.70 -26.92 -5.76
CA ILE A 374 -11.51 -25.52 -6.20
C ILE A 374 -10.02 -25.20 -6.21
N ASN A 375 -9.31 -25.49 -5.11
CA ASN A 375 -7.87 -25.23 -5.01
C ASN A 375 -7.03 -26.01 -6.04
N ALA A 376 -7.50 -27.17 -6.49
CA ALA A 376 -6.78 -28.01 -7.44
C ALA A 376 -7.09 -27.70 -8.92
N ASN A 377 -8.23 -27.08 -9.22
CA ASN A 377 -8.72 -26.90 -10.59
C ASN A 377 -8.90 -25.43 -11.00
N LEU A 378 -8.99 -24.50 -10.05
CA LEU A 378 -9.03 -23.07 -10.32
C LEU A 378 -7.58 -22.53 -10.37
N THR A 379 -6.85 -22.92 -11.42
CA THR A 379 -5.41 -22.67 -11.57
C THR A 379 -5.08 -21.75 -12.75
N GLU A 380 -6.06 -20.99 -13.24
CA GLU A 380 -5.87 -20.06 -14.36
C GLU A 380 -4.82 -18.98 -14.01
N THR A 381 -3.98 -18.65 -14.98
CA THR A 381 -2.94 -17.62 -14.85
C THR A 381 -3.13 -16.41 -15.76
N ASP A 382 -3.81 -16.58 -16.90
CA ASP A 382 -4.24 -15.48 -17.78
C ASP A 382 -5.75 -15.33 -17.65
N HIS A 383 -6.17 -14.28 -16.96
CA HIS A 383 -7.57 -14.02 -16.66
C HIS A 383 -8.27 -13.23 -17.78
N GLU A 384 -7.50 -12.51 -18.62
CA GLU A 384 -8.03 -11.67 -19.71
C GLU A 384 -8.30 -12.51 -20.97
N ASN A 385 -7.48 -13.54 -21.21
CA ASN A 385 -7.58 -14.40 -22.39
C ASN A 385 -7.66 -15.90 -21.99
N PRO A 386 -8.85 -16.40 -21.62
CA PRO A 386 -9.03 -17.81 -21.28
C PRO A 386 -8.69 -18.74 -22.45
N THR A 387 -8.15 -19.92 -22.16
CA THR A 387 -7.83 -20.90 -23.21
C THR A 387 -9.08 -21.48 -23.86
N GLU A 388 -8.96 -21.97 -25.08
CA GLU A 388 -10.04 -22.70 -25.78
C GLU A 388 -10.55 -23.91 -24.97
N GLU A 389 -9.66 -24.55 -24.21
CA GLU A 389 -10.03 -25.65 -23.32
C GLU A 389 -10.92 -25.16 -22.17
N ALA A 390 -10.60 -24.00 -21.58
CA ALA A 390 -11.42 -23.38 -20.55
C ALA A 390 -12.79 -22.95 -21.10
N LEU A 391 -12.84 -22.37 -22.30
CA LEU A 391 -14.09 -22.01 -22.98
C LEU A 391 -14.95 -23.23 -23.30
N THR A 392 -14.34 -24.30 -23.77
CA THR A 392 -15.01 -25.58 -24.07
C THR A 392 -15.56 -26.20 -22.78
N ALA A 393 -14.76 -26.27 -21.71
CA ALA A 393 -15.18 -26.78 -20.40
C ALA A 393 -16.26 -25.91 -19.76
N ALA A 394 -16.21 -24.59 -19.98
CA ALA A 394 -17.25 -23.64 -19.61
C ALA A 394 -18.54 -23.83 -20.42
N ARG A 395 -18.51 -24.66 -21.48
CA ARG A 395 -19.59 -24.84 -22.46
C ARG A 395 -20.07 -23.50 -23.02
N HIS A 396 -19.11 -22.65 -23.34
CA HIS A 396 -19.34 -21.42 -24.07
C HIS A 396 -19.84 -21.77 -25.47
N THR A 397 -20.98 -21.20 -25.86
CA THR A 397 -21.45 -21.28 -27.25
C THR A 397 -21.09 -19.97 -27.95
N PRO A 398 -20.03 -19.93 -28.79
CA PRO A 398 -19.73 -18.73 -29.56
C PRO A 398 -20.92 -18.35 -30.43
N GLU A 399 -21.06 -17.06 -30.74
CA GLU A 399 -22.00 -16.66 -31.78
C GLU A 399 -21.69 -17.48 -33.03
N LYS A 400 -22.67 -18.27 -33.47
CA LYS A 400 -22.62 -18.83 -34.81
C LYS A 400 -22.76 -17.63 -35.73
N ASP A 401 -21.67 -17.21 -36.35
CA ASP A 401 -21.73 -16.18 -37.37
C ASP A 401 -22.70 -16.68 -38.45
N ALA A 402 -23.92 -16.12 -38.45
CA ALA A 402 -24.99 -16.58 -39.32
C ALA A 402 -24.58 -16.48 -40.79
N VAL A 403 -23.62 -15.59 -41.11
CA VAL A 403 -23.01 -15.46 -42.42
C VAL A 403 -22.05 -16.61 -42.71
N GLU A 404 -21.23 -17.03 -41.75
CA GLU A 404 -20.33 -18.17 -41.91
C GLU A 404 -21.10 -19.50 -42.00
N GLU A 405 -22.14 -19.67 -41.19
CA GLU A 405 -23.01 -20.86 -41.25
C GLU A 405 -23.83 -20.89 -42.55
N ALA A 406 -24.34 -19.74 -43.01
CA ALA A 406 -24.97 -19.63 -44.33
C ALA A 406 -23.97 -19.89 -45.46
N ASN A 407 -22.71 -19.43 -45.33
CA ASN A 407 -21.66 -19.68 -46.32
C ASN A 407 -21.25 -21.16 -46.35
N ARG A 408 -21.15 -21.83 -45.20
CA ARG A 408 -20.90 -23.28 -45.10
C ARG A 408 -22.06 -24.09 -45.69
N GLN A 409 -23.30 -23.68 -45.45
CA GLN A 409 -24.48 -24.30 -46.07
C GLN A 409 -24.52 -24.06 -47.59
N LEU A 410 -24.16 -22.86 -48.05
CA LEU A 410 -24.06 -22.52 -49.47
C LEU A 410 -22.93 -23.30 -50.16
N ALA A 411 -21.78 -23.47 -49.50
CA ALA A 411 -20.65 -24.26 -50.00
C ALA A 411 -21.04 -25.73 -50.15
N ALA A 412 -21.69 -26.32 -49.12
CA ALA A 412 -22.24 -27.66 -49.20
C ALA A 412 -23.30 -27.79 -50.31
N ALA A 413 -24.18 -26.80 -50.48
CA ALA A 413 -25.17 -26.77 -51.56
C ALA A 413 -24.56 -26.62 -52.97
N ARG A 414 -23.35 -26.07 -53.07
CA ARG A 414 -22.55 -25.98 -54.31
C ARG A 414 -21.73 -27.25 -54.58
N GLY A 415 -21.80 -28.25 -53.69
CA GLY A 415 -21.07 -29.52 -53.82
C GLY A 415 -19.63 -29.46 -53.32
N GLU A 416 -19.26 -28.41 -52.59
CA GLU A 416 -17.98 -28.36 -51.87
C GLU A 416 -18.10 -29.20 -50.60
N TYR A 417 -17.06 -30.00 -50.30
CA TYR A 417 -17.05 -30.81 -49.08
C TYR A 417 -16.91 -29.90 -47.85
N VAL A 418 -17.91 -29.97 -46.97
CA VAL A 418 -17.93 -29.26 -45.69
C VAL A 418 -18.03 -30.30 -44.58
N GLU A 419 -16.98 -30.40 -43.77
CA GLU A 419 -16.88 -31.32 -42.65
C GLU A 419 -18.08 -31.15 -41.69
N GLY A 420 -18.83 -32.23 -41.47
CA GLY A 420 -20.04 -32.26 -40.63
C GLY A 420 -21.36 -31.88 -41.31
N ILE A 421 -21.35 -31.47 -42.59
CA ILE A 421 -22.56 -31.16 -43.39
C ILE A 421 -22.63 -32.04 -44.64
N SER A 422 -21.50 -32.30 -45.29
CA SER A 422 -21.42 -33.17 -46.46
C SER A 422 -21.31 -34.63 -46.03
N ASP A 423 -22.07 -35.51 -46.69
CA ASP A 423 -21.94 -36.96 -46.53
C ASP A 423 -20.64 -37.43 -47.22
N PRO A 424 -19.85 -38.35 -46.63
CA PRO A 424 -18.52 -38.75 -47.13
C PRO A 424 -18.52 -39.42 -48.51
#